data_AF-A0A8J3UTS8-F1
#
_entry.id   AF-A0A8J3UTS8-F1
#
_cell.length_a   1.000
_cell.length_b   1.000
_cell.length_c   1.000
_cell.angle_alpha   90.00
_cell.angle_beta   90.00
_cell.angle_gamma   90.00
#
_symmetry.space_group_name_H-M   'P 1'
#
loop_
_entity.id
_entity.type
_entity.pdbx_description
1 polymer ?
#
loop_
_entity_poly.entity_id
_entity_poly.type
_entity_poly.pdbx_seq_one_letter_code
_entity_poly.pdbx_strand_id
1 'polypeptide(L)'
;MGTAITLSLNGIDIDWGKNRSWKSHFWLFPPGSLTDVEYLYANDVIETKPGFQTTLNEAYFRLRHLGYSQQETKTKFDDAVARWNRTADLRLTFADFRSALTSVDFASLTPADLEPYVWDFRAFVVNLLAAWDTDGALLKDFIAGLDFALTLRVLADRVESRSLPLRWHHQDLVDSGWVTVEDLTGIDRRTFIINHTMLFGRLQDHAGVTAVSAFDTWLAGHGLPRATPYTKMKSDGTVTHETTTLPTAVRNMIHHPENPHNALSDDNLRESVELLLGIAKSLSNPLPGLA
;
A
#
# COMPACT_ATOMS: atom_id res chain seq x y z
N MET A 1 -10.38 -28.69 -4.11
CA MET A 1 -10.05 -27.55 -4.99
C MET A 1 -9.49 -26.43 -4.15
N GLY A 2 -8.66 -25.54 -4.69
CA GLY A 2 -8.13 -24.41 -3.93
C GLY A 2 -9.01 -23.17 -4.06
N THR A 3 -9.03 -22.32 -3.04
CA THR A 3 -9.83 -21.10 -2.97
C THR A 3 -8.98 -19.88 -3.28
N ALA A 4 -9.51 -18.91 -4.03
CA ALA A 4 -8.80 -17.73 -4.48
C ALA A 4 -9.17 -16.48 -3.67
N ILE A 5 -8.22 -15.55 -3.57
CA ILE A 5 -8.40 -14.17 -3.08
C ILE A 5 -7.95 -13.24 -4.20
N THR A 6 -8.75 -12.23 -4.53
CA THR A 6 -8.45 -11.34 -5.67
C THR A 6 -8.51 -9.88 -5.27
N LEU A 7 -7.66 -9.07 -5.89
CA LEU A 7 -7.74 -7.62 -5.89
C LEU A 7 -8.28 -7.21 -7.26
N SER A 8 -9.38 -6.47 -7.29
CA SER A 8 -10.00 -6.00 -8.52
C SER A 8 -10.07 -4.48 -8.59
N LEU A 9 -9.97 -3.95 -9.81
CA LEU A 9 -10.23 -2.56 -10.14
C LEU A 9 -11.40 -2.51 -11.13
N ASN A 10 -12.50 -1.88 -10.72
CA ASN A 10 -13.73 -1.80 -11.50
C ASN A 10 -14.27 -3.17 -11.98
N GLY A 11 -14.15 -4.21 -11.13
CA GLY A 11 -14.60 -5.57 -11.46
C GLY A 11 -13.62 -6.38 -12.32
N ILE A 12 -12.47 -5.81 -12.67
CA ILE A 12 -11.38 -6.52 -13.33
C ILE A 12 -10.37 -6.99 -12.29
N ASP A 13 -10.16 -8.29 -12.16
CA ASP A 13 -9.12 -8.84 -11.30
C ASP A 13 -7.72 -8.45 -11.82
N ILE A 14 -6.96 -7.72 -10.99
CA ILE A 14 -5.64 -7.18 -11.33
C ILE A 14 -4.50 -7.85 -10.55
N ASP A 15 -4.81 -8.49 -9.42
CA ASP A 15 -3.88 -9.37 -8.70
C ASP A 15 -4.66 -10.47 -8.00
N TRP A 16 -4.01 -11.61 -7.73
CA TRP A 16 -4.65 -12.73 -7.08
C TRP A 16 -3.67 -13.58 -6.28
N GLY A 17 -4.23 -14.42 -5.42
CA GLY A 17 -3.52 -15.52 -4.79
C GLY A 17 -4.47 -16.66 -4.45
N LYS A 18 -3.91 -17.76 -3.96
CA LYS A 18 -4.68 -19.00 -3.74
C LYS A 18 -4.24 -19.72 -2.49
N ASN A 19 -5.20 -20.20 -1.72
CA ASN A 19 -5.00 -20.87 -0.44
C ASN A 19 -4.12 -20.01 0.48
N ARG A 20 -2.87 -20.42 0.74
CA ARG A 20 -1.88 -19.71 1.57
C ARG A 20 -0.84 -18.91 0.77
N SER A 21 -0.95 -18.88 -0.55
CA SER A 21 -0.02 -18.21 -1.46
C SER A 21 -0.65 -16.93 -2.01
N TRP A 22 -0.64 -15.87 -1.21
CA TRP A 22 -1.16 -14.55 -1.55
C TRP A 22 -0.34 -13.45 -0.86
N LYS A 23 -0.48 -12.21 -1.33
CA LYS A 23 0.11 -11.02 -0.70
C LYS A 23 -1.00 -10.19 -0.05
N SER A 24 -0.75 -9.65 1.14
CA SER A 24 -1.73 -8.77 1.78
C SER A 24 -1.79 -7.44 1.05
N HIS A 25 -3.02 -7.06 0.71
CA HIS A 25 -3.36 -5.74 0.15
C HIS A 25 -4.07 -4.85 1.17
N PHE A 26 -4.28 -5.33 2.40
CA PHE A 26 -5.07 -4.65 3.44
C PHE A 26 -4.61 -3.21 3.71
N TRP A 27 -3.30 -2.96 3.67
CA TRP A 27 -2.72 -1.64 3.92
C TRP A 27 -3.14 -0.56 2.90
N LEU A 28 -3.71 -0.95 1.76
CA LEU A 28 -4.28 -0.03 0.75
C LEU A 28 -5.69 0.47 1.13
N PHE A 29 -6.33 -0.16 2.11
CA PHE A 29 -7.71 0.12 2.49
C PHE A 29 -7.72 0.91 3.81
N PRO A 30 -8.29 2.12 3.86
CA PRO A 30 -8.41 2.87 5.11
C PRO A 30 -9.37 2.19 6.10
N PRO A 31 -9.31 2.55 7.40
CA PRO A 31 -10.29 2.11 8.39
C PRO A 31 -11.73 2.35 7.92
N GLY A 32 -12.60 1.36 8.12
CA GLY A 32 -14.00 1.40 7.67
C GLY A 32 -14.23 0.93 6.24
N SER A 33 -13.21 0.44 5.53
CA SER A 33 -13.35 -0.10 4.16
C SER A 33 -13.99 -1.49 4.08
N LEU A 34 -14.15 -2.20 5.21
CA LEU A 34 -14.82 -3.50 5.22
C LEU A 34 -16.32 -3.28 4.98
N THR A 35 -16.85 -3.88 3.93
CA THR A 35 -18.23 -3.72 3.50
C THR A 35 -18.65 -4.91 2.64
N ASP A 36 -19.92 -4.95 2.25
CA ASP A 36 -20.39 -5.96 1.31
C ASP A 36 -20.03 -5.55 -0.12
N VAL A 37 -19.40 -6.45 -0.87
CA VAL A 37 -18.97 -6.26 -2.25
C VAL A 37 -19.47 -7.37 -3.15
N GLU A 38 -19.56 -7.09 -4.45
CA GLU A 38 -19.97 -8.06 -5.47
C GLU A 38 -18.82 -8.99 -5.83
N TYR A 39 -19.09 -10.29 -5.81
CA TYR A 39 -18.22 -11.37 -6.26
C TYR A 39 -18.77 -11.92 -7.56
N LEU A 40 -17.96 -11.93 -8.62
CA LEU A 40 -18.33 -12.52 -9.90
C LEU A 40 -17.73 -13.93 -10.02
N TYR A 41 -18.61 -14.93 -10.07
CA TYR A 41 -18.25 -16.33 -10.28
C TYR A 41 -18.51 -16.75 -11.72
N ALA A 42 -18.06 -17.97 -12.05
CA ALA A 42 -18.33 -18.58 -13.34
C ALA A 42 -19.84 -18.65 -13.64
N ASN A 43 -20.19 -18.59 -14.93
CA ASN A 43 -21.57 -18.56 -15.43
C ASN A 43 -22.37 -17.32 -14.98
N ASP A 44 -21.69 -16.17 -14.86
CA ASP A 44 -22.29 -14.88 -14.52
C ASP A 44 -23.05 -14.86 -13.19
N VAL A 45 -22.67 -15.76 -12.26
CA VAL A 45 -23.23 -15.78 -10.92
C VAL A 45 -22.60 -14.64 -10.12
N ILE A 46 -23.44 -13.72 -9.63
CA ILE A 46 -23.02 -12.63 -8.76
C ILE A 46 -23.52 -12.92 -7.35
N GLU A 47 -22.61 -12.91 -6.38
CA GLU A 47 -22.96 -12.96 -4.96
C GLU A 47 -22.45 -11.72 -4.25
N THR A 48 -23.10 -11.37 -3.14
CA THR A 48 -22.66 -10.27 -2.27
C THR A 48 -22.09 -10.85 -0.99
N LYS A 49 -20.83 -10.52 -0.69
CA LYS A 49 -20.10 -11.03 0.48
C LYS A 49 -19.21 -9.94 1.09
N PRO A 50 -18.79 -10.07 2.36
CA PRO A 50 -17.84 -9.15 2.96
C PRO A 50 -16.52 -9.08 2.17
N GLY A 51 -16.04 -7.87 1.95
CA GLY A 51 -14.76 -7.59 1.32
C GLY A 51 -14.28 -6.19 1.69
N PHE A 52 -13.04 -5.86 1.33
CA PHE A 52 -12.56 -4.48 1.49
C PHE A 52 -12.82 -3.70 0.22
N GLN A 53 -13.43 -2.53 0.33
CA GLN A 53 -13.67 -1.63 -0.79
C GLN A 53 -13.16 -0.23 -0.49
N THR A 54 -12.46 0.35 -1.46
CA THR A 54 -12.12 1.76 -1.50
C THR A 54 -12.13 2.25 -2.95
N THR A 55 -11.60 3.44 -3.23
CA THR A 55 -11.38 3.93 -4.60
C THR A 55 -9.90 3.83 -4.97
N LEU A 56 -9.59 3.75 -6.27
CA LEU A 56 -8.21 3.85 -6.72
C LEU A 56 -7.54 5.16 -6.27
N ASN A 57 -8.29 6.25 -6.14
CA ASN A 57 -7.80 7.52 -5.62
C ASN A 57 -7.31 7.42 -4.16
N GLU A 58 -8.03 6.69 -3.33
CA GLU A 58 -7.66 6.50 -1.92
C GLU A 58 -6.43 5.59 -1.81
N ALA A 59 -6.41 4.49 -2.55
CA ALA A 59 -5.24 3.61 -2.62
C ALA A 59 -4.01 4.38 -3.14
N TYR A 60 -4.19 5.23 -4.14
CA TYR A 60 -3.17 6.13 -4.67
C TYR A 60 -2.64 7.12 -3.63
N PHE A 61 -3.54 7.74 -2.86
CA PHE A 61 -3.16 8.59 -1.74
C PHE A 61 -2.27 7.82 -0.76
N ARG A 62 -2.68 6.62 -0.35
CA ARG A 62 -1.92 5.80 0.60
C ARG A 62 -0.57 5.36 0.03
N LEU A 63 -0.54 4.82 -1.20
CA LEU A 63 0.67 4.46 -1.92
C LEU A 63 1.69 5.60 -1.91
N ARG A 64 1.28 6.80 -2.32
CA ARG A 64 2.13 7.99 -2.35
C ARG A 64 2.77 8.30 -0.99
N HIS A 65 2.00 8.19 0.08
CA HIS A 65 2.48 8.55 1.43
C HIS A 65 3.28 7.42 2.09
N LEU A 66 3.09 6.18 1.64
CA LEU A 66 3.69 4.97 2.20
C LEU A 66 4.79 4.38 1.30
N GLY A 67 5.58 5.25 0.66
CA GLY A 67 6.81 4.86 -0.04
C GLY A 67 6.68 4.60 -1.53
N TYR A 68 5.57 4.98 -2.15
CA TYR A 68 5.32 4.92 -3.58
C TYR A 68 4.95 6.30 -4.14
N SER A 69 5.66 7.36 -3.74
CA SER A 69 5.65 8.62 -4.48
C SER A 69 6.08 8.39 -5.94
N GLN A 70 5.89 9.37 -6.83
CA GLN A 70 6.30 9.21 -8.23
C GLN A 70 7.80 8.87 -8.33
N GLN A 71 8.64 9.62 -7.62
CA GLN A 71 10.08 9.40 -7.62
C GLN A 71 10.45 8.07 -6.96
N GLU A 72 9.83 7.71 -5.84
CA GLU A 72 10.11 6.43 -5.17
C GLU A 72 9.70 5.23 -6.03
N THR A 73 8.56 5.33 -6.71
CA THR A 73 8.07 4.30 -7.64
C THR A 73 9.04 4.12 -8.80
N LYS A 74 9.51 5.23 -9.39
CA LYS A 74 10.51 5.20 -10.45
C LYS A 74 11.81 4.55 -9.97
N THR A 75 12.35 4.99 -8.83
CA THR A 75 13.58 4.42 -8.26
C THR A 75 13.45 2.92 -8.00
N LYS A 76 12.34 2.47 -7.38
CA LYS A 76 12.10 1.04 -7.13
C LYS A 76 12.00 0.22 -8.42
N PHE A 77 11.38 0.78 -9.46
CA PHE A 77 11.31 0.14 -10.77
C PHE A 77 12.70 0.03 -11.41
N ASP A 78 13.46 1.13 -11.45
CA ASP A 78 14.80 1.16 -12.02
C ASP A 78 15.74 0.20 -11.26
N ASP A 79 15.63 0.12 -9.93
CA ASP A 79 16.38 -0.83 -9.10
C ASP A 79 16.00 -2.29 -9.41
N ALA A 80 14.73 -2.56 -9.74
CA ALA A 80 14.28 -3.89 -10.15
C ALA A 80 14.87 -4.27 -11.50
N VAL A 81 14.83 -3.37 -12.49
CA VAL A 81 15.45 -3.56 -13.82
C VAL A 81 16.96 -3.75 -13.69
N ALA A 82 17.64 -2.90 -12.93
CA ALA A 82 19.09 -2.99 -12.71
C ALA A 82 19.50 -4.32 -12.04
N ARG A 83 18.67 -4.83 -11.12
CA ARG A 83 18.89 -6.14 -10.50
C ARG A 83 18.68 -7.29 -11.48
N TRP A 84 17.64 -7.21 -12.30
CA TRP A 84 17.35 -8.19 -13.35
C TRP A 84 18.48 -8.27 -14.37
N ASN A 85 18.99 -7.11 -14.77
CA ASN A 85 20.07 -6.97 -15.76
C ASN A 85 21.45 -7.42 -15.26
N ARG A 86 21.55 -7.99 -14.05
CA ARG A 86 22.76 -8.71 -13.63
C ARG A 86 22.93 -10.04 -14.38
N THR A 87 21.83 -10.61 -14.89
CA THR A 87 21.82 -11.92 -15.57
C THR A 87 21.06 -11.94 -16.89
N ALA A 88 20.46 -10.82 -17.30
CA ALA A 88 19.66 -10.67 -18.52
C ALA A 88 19.89 -9.28 -19.18
N ASP A 89 19.31 -9.04 -20.36
CA ASP A 89 19.29 -7.72 -21.02
C ASP A 89 17.83 -7.27 -21.25
N LEU A 90 17.20 -6.74 -20.19
CA LEU A 90 15.87 -6.12 -20.27
C LEU A 90 16.01 -4.62 -20.52
N ARG A 91 15.46 -4.14 -21.65
CA ARG A 91 15.48 -2.74 -22.07
C ARG A 91 14.16 -2.01 -21.85
N LEU A 92 13.50 -2.29 -20.74
CA LEU A 92 12.24 -1.65 -20.36
C LEU A 92 12.50 -0.45 -19.45
N THR A 93 12.08 0.76 -19.86
CA THR A 93 12.20 1.95 -19.00
C THR A 93 10.94 2.16 -18.17
N PHE A 94 11.06 2.93 -17.07
CA PHE A 94 9.88 3.34 -16.29
C PHE A 94 8.87 4.16 -17.13
N ALA A 95 9.36 4.92 -18.11
CA ALA A 95 8.49 5.70 -19.00
C ALA A 95 7.63 4.79 -19.88
N ASP A 96 8.21 3.72 -20.42
CA ASP A 96 7.48 2.72 -21.22
C ASP A 96 6.45 1.99 -20.36
N PHE A 97 6.88 1.53 -19.17
CA PHE A 97 6.00 0.88 -18.19
C PHE A 97 4.80 1.75 -17.82
N ARG A 98 5.06 3.04 -17.54
CA ARG A 98 4.03 4.03 -17.23
C ARG A 98 3.10 4.27 -18.40
N SER A 99 3.64 4.51 -19.58
CA SER A 99 2.85 4.78 -20.79
C SER A 99 1.92 3.61 -21.12
N ALA A 100 2.41 2.38 -21.00
CA ALA A 100 1.63 1.17 -21.24
C ALA A 100 0.44 1.07 -20.28
N LEU A 101 0.71 1.16 -18.97
CA LEU A 101 -0.32 1.01 -17.94
C LEU A 101 -1.34 2.16 -17.92
N THR A 102 -0.93 3.40 -18.19
CA THR A 102 -1.89 4.53 -18.23
C THR A 102 -2.72 4.57 -19.51
N SER A 103 -2.37 3.77 -20.52
CA SER A 103 -3.19 3.62 -21.74
C SER A 103 -4.48 2.82 -21.50
N VAL A 104 -4.52 2.00 -20.44
CA VAL A 104 -5.66 1.13 -20.14
C VAL A 104 -6.82 1.94 -19.55
N ASP A 105 -7.98 1.88 -20.19
CA ASP A 105 -9.20 2.48 -19.68
C ASP A 105 -10.06 1.47 -18.91
N PHE A 106 -9.86 1.41 -17.60
CA PHE A 106 -10.62 0.53 -16.71
C PHE A 106 -12.11 0.87 -16.62
N ALA A 107 -12.54 2.06 -17.05
CA ALA A 107 -13.96 2.41 -17.05
C ALA A 107 -14.72 1.69 -18.17
N SER A 108 -14.05 1.43 -19.30
CA SER A 108 -14.63 0.71 -20.44
C SER A 108 -14.20 -0.75 -20.54
N LEU A 109 -13.18 -1.17 -19.79
CA LEU A 109 -12.64 -2.53 -19.84
C LEU A 109 -13.65 -3.53 -19.27
N THR A 110 -13.89 -4.62 -19.99
CA THR A 110 -14.79 -5.70 -19.60
C THR A 110 -14.02 -7.02 -19.41
N PRO A 111 -14.60 -8.00 -18.70
CA PRO A 111 -14.01 -9.34 -18.62
C PRO A 111 -13.79 -10.00 -19.99
N ALA A 112 -14.60 -9.68 -20.99
CA ALA A 112 -14.45 -10.20 -22.35
C ALA A 112 -13.17 -9.67 -23.03
N ASP A 113 -12.81 -8.40 -22.79
CA ASP A 113 -11.56 -7.83 -23.30
C ASP A 113 -10.32 -8.52 -22.70
N LEU A 114 -10.49 -9.13 -21.53
CA LEU A 114 -9.46 -9.89 -20.82
C LEU A 114 -9.63 -11.39 -20.91
N GLU A 115 -10.54 -11.91 -21.75
CA GLU A 115 -10.74 -13.35 -21.95
C GLU A 115 -9.40 -14.10 -22.20
N PRO A 116 -8.46 -13.60 -23.04
CA PRO A 116 -7.18 -14.26 -23.27
C PRO A 116 -6.26 -14.31 -22.03
N TYR A 117 -6.58 -13.53 -20.99
CA TYR A 117 -5.76 -13.27 -19.81
C TYR A 117 -6.49 -13.59 -18.49
N VAL A 118 -7.64 -14.27 -18.53
CA VAL A 118 -8.55 -14.52 -17.38
C VAL A 118 -7.85 -15.04 -16.13
N TRP A 119 -6.72 -15.74 -16.27
CA TRP A 119 -5.98 -16.31 -15.15
C TRP A 119 -4.77 -15.49 -14.69
N ASP A 120 -4.40 -14.44 -15.42
CA ASP A 120 -3.20 -13.67 -15.15
C ASP A 120 -3.22 -12.27 -15.78
N PHE A 121 -3.66 -11.26 -15.02
CA PHE A 121 -3.54 -9.86 -15.43
C PHE A 121 -2.09 -9.46 -15.77
N ARG A 122 -1.08 -10.14 -15.21
CA ARG A 122 0.32 -9.87 -15.59
C ARG A 122 0.59 -10.24 -17.03
N ALA A 123 -0.08 -11.26 -17.58
CA ALA A 123 0.01 -11.59 -19.00
C ALA A 123 -0.58 -10.48 -19.89
N PHE A 124 -1.66 -9.83 -19.45
CA PHE A 124 -2.18 -8.62 -20.11
C PHE A 124 -1.16 -7.48 -20.07
N VAL A 125 -0.52 -7.23 -18.91
CA VAL A 125 0.56 -6.23 -18.81
C VAL A 125 1.74 -6.55 -19.73
N VAL A 126 2.16 -7.81 -19.81
CA VAL A 126 3.21 -8.26 -20.74
C VAL A 126 2.80 -8.02 -22.19
N ASN A 127 1.54 -8.30 -22.55
CA ASN A 127 1.04 -8.04 -23.89
C ASN A 127 1.05 -6.55 -24.25
N LEU A 128 0.64 -5.67 -23.33
CA LEU A 128 0.77 -4.23 -23.52
C LEU A 128 2.22 -3.86 -23.76
N LEU A 129 3.14 -4.44 -22.98
CA LEU A 129 4.55 -4.13 -23.02
C LEU A 129 5.32 -4.75 -24.20
N ALA A 130 4.72 -5.69 -24.93
CA ALA A 130 5.38 -6.44 -26.01
C ALA A 130 5.85 -5.54 -27.17
N ALA A 131 5.28 -4.34 -27.33
CA ALA A 131 5.74 -3.35 -28.31
C ALA A 131 7.14 -2.77 -28.00
N TRP A 132 7.62 -2.93 -26.76
CA TRP A 132 8.88 -2.37 -26.26
C TRP A 132 9.93 -3.44 -25.93
N ASP A 133 9.69 -4.70 -26.32
CA ASP A 133 10.57 -5.82 -26.00
C ASP A 133 11.03 -6.60 -27.25
N THR A 134 12.22 -7.18 -27.14
CA THR A 134 12.83 -8.07 -28.13
C THR A 134 12.71 -9.55 -27.75
N ASP A 135 12.41 -9.90 -26.48
CA ASP A 135 12.26 -11.29 -26.00
C ASP A 135 11.19 -11.46 -24.89
N GLY A 136 9.97 -11.80 -25.30
CA GLY A 136 8.79 -11.86 -24.43
C GLY A 136 8.84 -12.87 -23.28
N ALA A 137 9.76 -13.84 -23.27
CA ALA A 137 9.90 -14.77 -22.14
C ALA A 137 10.53 -14.07 -20.92
N LEU A 138 11.56 -13.25 -21.14
CA LEU A 138 12.26 -12.53 -20.07
C LEU A 138 11.37 -11.46 -19.44
N LEU A 139 10.58 -10.75 -20.25
CA LEU A 139 9.62 -9.75 -19.78
C LEU A 139 8.55 -10.39 -18.89
N LYS A 140 8.04 -11.56 -19.25
CA LYS A 140 7.03 -12.27 -18.44
C LYS A 140 7.55 -12.56 -17.04
N ASP A 141 8.75 -13.11 -16.93
CA ASP A 141 9.33 -13.46 -15.63
C ASP A 141 9.66 -12.22 -14.80
N PHE A 142 10.12 -11.13 -15.44
CA PHE A 142 10.33 -9.85 -14.79
C PHE A 142 9.03 -9.29 -14.18
N ILE A 143 7.95 -9.23 -14.97
CA ILE A 143 6.64 -8.72 -14.51
C ILE A 143 6.05 -9.61 -13.42
N ALA A 144 6.26 -10.93 -13.49
CA ALA A 144 5.86 -11.87 -12.43
C ALA A 144 6.59 -11.60 -11.10
N GLY A 145 7.87 -11.22 -11.17
CA GLY A 145 8.69 -10.89 -9.99
C GLY A 145 8.53 -9.46 -9.47
N LEU A 146 7.88 -8.57 -10.24
CA LEU A 146 7.73 -7.17 -9.88
C LEU A 146 6.79 -6.99 -8.68
N ASP A 147 7.12 -6.02 -7.82
CA ASP A 147 6.22 -5.62 -6.74
C ASP A 147 4.93 -5.03 -7.32
N PHE A 148 3.79 -5.67 -7.01
CA PHE A 148 2.50 -5.29 -7.56
C PHE A 148 2.08 -3.87 -7.14
N ALA A 149 2.57 -3.37 -6.00
CA ALA A 149 2.33 -1.99 -5.59
C ALA A 149 2.84 -0.96 -6.62
N LEU A 150 3.88 -1.29 -7.39
CA LEU A 150 4.36 -0.46 -8.51
C LEU A 150 3.32 -0.40 -9.63
N THR A 151 2.78 -1.56 -10.03
CA THR A 151 1.73 -1.65 -11.04
C THR A 151 0.49 -0.84 -10.63
N LEU A 152 -0.04 -1.08 -9.43
CA LEU A 152 -1.23 -0.37 -8.93
C LEU A 152 -0.99 1.14 -8.83
N ARG A 153 0.19 1.55 -8.35
CA ARG A 153 0.56 2.96 -8.28
C ARG A 153 0.56 3.59 -9.67
N VAL A 154 1.13 2.93 -10.67
CA VAL A 154 1.19 3.46 -12.04
C VAL A 154 -0.19 3.47 -12.70
N LEU A 155 -1.03 2.46 -12.47
CA LEU A 155 -2.43 2.48 -12.93
C LEU A 155 -3.18 3.73 -12.43
N ALA A 156 -2.90 4.17 -11.21
CA ALA A 156 -3.48 5.39 -10.64
C ALA A 156 -2.91 6.71 -11.21
N ASP A 157 -1.89 6.68 -12.09
CA ASP A 157 -1.48 7.87 -12.83
C ASP A 157 -2.51 8.27 -13.90
N ARG A 158 -3.38 7.35 -14.35
CA ARG A 158 -4.56 7.69 -15.15
C ARG A 158 -5.62 8.30 -14.24
N VAL A 159 -5.80 9.62 -14.33
CA VAL A 159 -6.69 10.38 -13.43
C VAL A 159 -8.14 9.93 -13.56
N GLU A 160 -8.55 9.59 -14.78
CA GLU A 160 -9.89 9.12 -15.14
C GLU A 160 -10.27 7.82 -14.42
N SER A 161 -9.28 6.97 -14.10
CA SER A 161 -9.51 5.72 -13.38
C SER A 161 -9.60 5.89 -11.86
N ARG A 162 -9.23 7.06 -11.31
CA ARG A 162 -9.08 7.24 -9.85
C ARG A 162 -10.38 7.09 -9.07
N SER A 163 -11.52 7.46 -9.66
CA SER A 163 -12.82 7.31 -9.00
C SER A 163 -13.33 5.86 -8.99
N LEU A 164 -12.73 4.96 -9.76
CA LEU A 164 -13.19 3.59 -9.89
C LEU A 164 -12.98 2.80 -8.59
N PRO A 165 -13.87 1.83 -8.30
CA PRO A 165 -13.78 1.04 -7.09
C PRO A 165 -12.60 0.07 -7.16
N LEU A 166 -11.84 0.01 -6.07
CA LEU A 166 -10.82 -1.01 -5.82
C LEU A 166 -11.36 -1.94 -4.72
N ARG A 167 -11.39 -3.24 -4.98
CA ARG A 167 -11.97 -4.25 -4.07
C ARG A 167 -11.01 -5.38 -3.81
N TRP A 168 -10.94 -5.84 -2.56
CA TRP A 168 -10.19 -7.03 -2.18
C TRP A 168 -11.16 -8.10 -1.66
N HIS A 169 -11.31 -9.15 -2.47
CA HIS A 169 -12.28 -10.23 -2.30
C HIS A 169 -11.65 -11.36 -1.48
N HIS A 170 -11.93 -11.40 -0.18
CA HIS A 170 -11.29 -12.37 0.74
C HIS A 170 -12.25 -13.40 1.34
N GLN A 171 -13.57 -13.17 1.34
CA GLN A 171 -14.52 -13.98 2.11
C GLN A 171 -14.43 -15.48 1.82
N ASP A 172 -14.30 -15.90 0.56
CA ASP A 172 -14.23 -17.32 0.22
C ASP A 172 -13.06 -18.02 0.93
N LEU A 173 -11.92 -17.34 1.09
CA LEU A 173 -10.76 -17.82 1.83
C LEU A 173 -11.06 -18.02 3.32
N VAL A 174 -11.84 -17.12 3.91
CA VAL A 174 -12.28 -17.18 5.32
C VAL A 174 -13.28 -18.33 5.50
N ASP A 175 -14.30 -18.41 4.64
CA ASP A 175 -15.36 -19.43 4.71
C ASP A 175 -14.80 -20.85 4.54
N SER A 176 -13.76 -21.00 3.72
CA SER A 176 -13.07 -22.28 3.53
C SER A 176 -12.01 -22.59 4.59
N GLY A 177 -11.80 -21.69 5.56
CA GLY A 177 -10.88 -21.90 6.68
C GLY A 177 -9.39 -21.85 6.30
N TRP A 178 -9.04 -21.27 5.16
CA TRP A 178 -7.63 -21.11 4.76
C TRP A 178 -6.91 -20.05 5.59
N VAL A 179 -7.64 -19.01 6.02
CA VAL A 179 -7.14 -17.83 6.75
C VAL A 179 -8.23 -17.30 7.69
N THR A 180 -7.85 -16.58 8.74
CA THR A 180 -8.79 -15.76 9.53
C THR A 180 -8.79 -14.30 9.09
N VAL A 181 -9.71 -13.48 9.62
CA VAL A 181 -9.71 -12.03 9.39
C VAL A 181 -8.47 -11.37 10.02
N GLU A 182 -7.99 -11.89 11.14
CA GLU A 182 -6.75 -11.44 11.78
C GLU A 182 -5.54 -11.69 10.88
N ASP A 183 -5.46 -12.84 10.20
CA ASP A 183 -4.38 -13.12 9.25
C ASP A 183 -4.39 -12.12 8.07
N LEU A 184 -5.57 -11.75 7.58
CA LEU A 184 -5.73 -10.80 6.47
C LEU A 184 -5.33 -9.38 6.86
N THR A 185 -5.64 -8.99 8.10
CA THR A 185 -5.45 -7.63 8.63
C THR A 185 -4.13 -7.45 9.37
N GLY A 186 -3.37 -8.53 9.55
CA GLY A 186 -2.02 -8.51 10.09
C GLY A 186 -1.09 -7.60 9.28
N ILE A 187 -0.16 -6.95 9.98
CA ILE A 187 0.79 -6.01 9.38
C ILE A 187 2.17 -6.65 9.24
N ASP A 188 2.87 -6.32 8.15
CA ASP A 188 4.32 -6.47 8.14
C ASP A 188 4.92 -5.33 8.98
N ARG A 189 5.24 -5.64 10.23
CA ARG A 189 5.79 -4.71 11.21
C ARG A 189 7.00 -3.94 10.68
N ARG A 190 7.88 -4.59 9.91
CA ARG A 190 9.07 -3.92 9.35
C ARG A 190 8.67 -2.84 8.36
N THR A 191 7.78 -3.17 7.43
CA THR A 191 7.26 -2.22 6.44
C THR A 191 6.52 -1.06 7.13
N PHE A 192 5.70 -1.36 8.14
CA PHE A 192 4.99 -0.32 8.88
C PHE A 192 5.91 0.60 9.68
N ILE A 193 7.00 0.10 10.28
CA ILE A 193 8.02 0.93 10.95
C ILE A 193 8.67 1.90 9.95
N ILE A 194 9.05 1.39 8.77
CA ILE A 194 9.64 2.22 7.70
C ILE A 194 8.65 3.30 7.27
N ASN A 195 7.41 2.90 6.94
CA ASN A 195 6.36 3.81 6.49
C ASN A 195 6.05 4.88 7.54
N HIS A 196 5.91 4.48 8.81
CA HIS A 196 5.69 5.39 9.92
C HIS A 196 6.84 6.40 10.03
N THR A 197 8.09 5.92 10.02
CA THR A 197 9.28 6.79 10.15
C THR A 197 9.36 7.81 9.02
N MET A 198 9.13 7.39 7.77
CA MET A 198 9.12 8.28 6.63
C MET A 198 7.97 9.30 6.68
N LEU A 199 6.76 8.85 6.99
CA LEU A 199 5.58 9.72 7.03
C LEU A 199 5.69 10.75 8.17
N PHE A 200 6.14 10.32 9.34
CA PHE A 200 6.42 11.19 10.48
C PHE A 200 7.46 12.25 10.09
N GLY A 201 8.58 11.85 9.48
CA GLY A 201 9.63 12.77 9.02
C GLY A 201 9.11 13.78 8.00
N ARG A 202 8.36 13.34 6.98
CA ARG A 202 7.77 14.24 5.97
C ARG A 202 6.82 15.26 6.56
N LEU A 203 5.98 14.85 7.52
CA LEU A 203 5.08 15.76 8.23
C LEU A 203 5.85 16.73 9.13
N GLN A 204 6.92 16.26 9.76
CA GLN A 204 7.80 17.08 10.58
C GLN A 204 8.52 18.15 9.74
N ASP A 205 9.02 17.77 8.56
CA ASP A 205 9.61 18.70 7.59
C ASP A 205 8.58 19.70 7.07
N HIS A 206 7.37 19.24 6.74
CA HIS A 206 6.26 20.11 6.34
C HIS A 206 5.91 21.14 7.43
N ALA A 207 5.90 20.72 8.70
CA ALA A 207 5.66 21.58 9.83
C ALA A 207 6.79 22.59 10.10
N GLY A 208 7.97 22.42 9.48
CA GLY A 208 9.12 23.30 9.64
C GLY A 208 9.76 23.24 11.03
N VAL A 209 9.60 22.11 11.75
CA VAL A 209 10.11 21.95 13.12
C VAL A 209 11.06 20.76 13.21
N THR A 210 12.19 20.91 13.89
CA THR A 210 13.20 19.84 14.01
C THR A 210 13.09 19.06 15.33
N ALA A 211 12.62 19.70 16.40
CA ALA A 211 12.48 19.07 17.70
C ALA A 211 11.21 18.19 17.76
N VAL A 212 11.36 16.97 18.29
CA VAL A 212 10.24 16.01 18.44
C VAL A 212 9.12 16.57 19.33
N SER A 213 9.45 17.31 20.40
CA SER A 213 8.46 17.94 21.28
C SER A 213 7.71 19.09 20.60
N ALA A 214 8.38 19.83 19.71
CA ALA A 214 7.74 20.86 18.91
C ALA A 214 6.79 20.23 17.89
N PHE A 215 7.22 19.14 17.24
CA PHE A 215 6.36 18.40 16.32
C PHE A 215 5.17 17.74 17.01
N ASP A 216 5.34 17.18 18.21
CA ASP A 216 4.22 16.69 19.01
C ASP A 216 3.19 17.79 19.33
N THR A 217 3.66 19.02 19.55
CA THR A 217 2.78 20.19 19.75
C THR A 217 2.03 20.53 18.47
N TRP A 218 2.71 20.44 17.32
CA TRP A 218 2.10 20.64 16.02
C TRP A 218 1.04 19.57 15.72
N LEU A 219 1.32 18.29 15.99
CA LEU A 219 0.36 17.18 15.85
C LEU A 219 -0.89 17.42 16.72
N ALA A 220 -0.70 17.86 17.97
CA ALA A 220 -1.82 18.22 18.83
C ALA A 220 -2.64 19.41 18.30
N GLY A 221 -1.97 20.41 17.71
CA GLY A 221 -2.61 21.51 17.00
C GLY A 221 -3.43 21.07 15.78
N HIS A 222 -3.16 19.88 15.23
CA HIS A 222 -3.93 19.24 14.15
C HIS A 222 -4.97 18.23 14.67
N GLY A 223 -5.34 18.35 15.95
CA GLY A 223 -6.47 17.62 16.54
C GLY A 223 -6.11 16.26 17.16
N LEU A 224 -4.84 15.87 17.21
CA LEU A 224 -4.45 14.63 17.89
C LEU A 224 -4.41 14.81 19.42
N PRO A 225 -5.02 13.89 20.20
CA PRO A 225 -4.97 13.99 21.65
C PRO A 225 -3.59 13.63 22.20
N ARG A 226 -3.13 14.40 23.20
CA ARG A 226 -1.95 14.07 24.02
C ARG A 226 -2.33 13.13 25.16
N ALA A 227 -2.80 11.94 24.81
CA ALA A 227 -3.34 10.97 25.76
C ALA A 227 -2.47 9.73 25.94
N THR A 228 -1.37 9.59 25.18
CA THR A 228 -0.52 8.39 25.21
C THR A 228 0.59 8.55 26.25
N PRO A 229 0.58 7.77 27.34
CA PRO A 229 1.66 7.78 28.32
C PRO A 229 2.95 7.25 27.68
N TYR A 230 4.06 7.92 27.94
CA TYR A 230 5.39 7.47 27.53
C TYR A 230 6.37 7.63 28.70
N THR A 231 7.12 6.57 28.97
CA THR A 231 8.13 6.56 30.03
C THR A 231 9.49 6.77 29.41
N LYS A 232 10.04 7.97 29.53
CA LYS A 232 11.33 8.35 28.95
C LYS A 232 12.46 7.98 29.90
N MET A 233 13.40 7.16 29.43
CA MET A 233 14.63 6.82 30.14
C MET A 233 15.79 7.64 29.57
N LYS A 234 16.53 8.33 30.43
CA LYS A 234 17.76 9.03 30.06
C LYS A 234 18.95 8.07 30.07
N SER A 235 20.06 8.49 29.46
CA SER A 235 21.30 7.71 29.43
C SER A 235 21.90 7.42 30.81
N ASP A 236 21.55 8.21 31.83
CA ASP A 236 21.97 8.01 33.22
C ASP A 236 21.05 7.05 34.01
N GLY A 237 20.04 6.46 33.35
CA GLY A 237 19.05 5.57 33.97
C GLY A 237 17.89 6.31 34.65
N THR A 238 17.88 7.65 34.67
CA THR A 238 16.77 8.42 35.23
C THR A 238 15.53 8.28 34.35
N VAL A 239 14.39 8.06 34.99
CA VAL A 239 13.10 7.90 34.33
C VAL A 239 12.21 9.12 34.56
N THR A 240 11.56 9.59 33.50
CA THR A 240 10.55 10.65 33.53
C THR A 240 9.30 10.21 32.78
N HIS A 241 8.13 10.60 33.25
CA HIS A 241 6.86 10.29 32.59
C HIS A 241 6.34 11.51 31.85
N GLU A 242 5.86 11.31 30.63
CA GLU A 242 5.22 12.34 29.80
C GLU A 242 3.99 11.77 29.10
N THR A 243 3.07 12.65 28.72
CA THR A 243 1.96 12.31 27.82
C THR A 243 2.19 12.96 26.47
N THR A 244 2.09 12.16 25.41
CA THR A 244 2.35 12.57 24.03
C THR A 244 1.18 12.18 23.15
N THR A 245 1.20 12.65 21.90
CA THR A 245 0.35 12.06 20.86
C THR A 245 0.83 10.63 20.54
N LEU A 246 -0.07 9.75 20.10
CA LEU A 246 0.30 8.37 19.75
C LEU A 246 1.45 8.31 18.72
N PRO A 247 1.48 9.12 17.65
CA PRO A 247 2.59 9.07 16.70
C PRO A 247 3.95 9.42 17.29
N THR A 248 4.00 10.37 18.24
CA THR A 248 5.24 10.69 18.95
C THR A 248 5.68 9.55 19.85
N ALA A 249 4.75 8.91 20.57
CA ALA A 249 5.06 7.74 21.40
C ALA A 249 5.62 6.60 20.54
N VAL A 250 4.96 6.27 19.43
CA VAL A 250 5.39 5.22 18.49
C VAL A 250 6.76 5.55 17.91
N ARG A 251 6.99 6.79 17.45
CA ARG A 251 8.31 7.25 16.99
C ARG A 251 9.37 7.01 18.07
N ASN A 252 9.11 7.40 19.31
CA ASN A 252 10.08 7.25 20.39
C ASN A 252 10.35 5.77 20.72
N MET A 253 9.34 4.90 20.68
CA MET A 253 9.51 3.45 20.86
C MET A 253 10.32 2.81 19.73
N ILE A 254 10.20 3.30 18.48
CA ILE A 254 11.00 2.84 17.34
C ILE A 254 12.47 3.26 17.49
N HIS A 255 12.72 4.50 17.92
CA HIS A 255 14.08 5.05 18.03
C HIS A 255 14.81 4.69 19.32
N HIS A 256 14.07 4.32 20.38
CA HIS A 256 14.60 3.90 21.67
C HIS A 256 14.14 2.48 22.03
N PRO A 257 14.44 1.45 21.20
CA PRO A 257 14.04 0.08 21.48
C PRO A 257 14.72 -0.50 22.73
N GLU A 258 15.81 0.10 23.20
CA GLU A 258 16.51 -0.24 24.43
C GLU A 258 15.72 0.10 25.70
N ASN A 259 14.70 0.95 25.61
CA ASN A 259 13.92 1.39 26.76
C ASN A 259 12.86 0.34 27.14
N PRO A 260 13.02 -0.39 28.27
CA PRO A 260 12.16 -1.52 28.62
C PRO A 260 10.80 -1.09 29.16
N HIS A 261 10.58 0.20 29.42
CA HIS A 261 9.36 0.71 30.05
C HIS A 261 8.22 0.97 29.06
N ASN A 262 8.45 0.77 27.76
CA ASN A 262 7.45 0.95 26.73
C ASN A 262 7.47 -0.25 25.79
N ALA A 263 6.30 -0.71 25.36
CA ALA A 263 6.16 -1.77 24.38
C ALA A 263 5.36 -1.25 23.19
N LEU A 264 5.93 -1.38 21.99
CA LEU A 264 5.24 -1.02 20.76
C LEU A 264 4.40 -2.21 20.27
N SER A 265 3.07 -2.10 20.33
CA SER A 265 2.18 -3.09 19.71
C SER A 265 2.00 -2.83 18.22
N ASP A 266 1.56 -3.85 17.47
CA ASP A 266 1.19 -3.68 16.06
C ASP A 266 -0.02 -2.77 15.88
N ASP A 267 -0.97 -2.79 16.83
CA ASP A 267 -2.10 -1.87 16.83
C ASP A 267 -1.67 -0.42 17.00
N ASN A 268 -0.74 -0.12 17.92
CA ASN A 268 -0.21 1.23 18.07
C ASN A 268 0.47 1.71 16.79
N LEU A 269 1.24 0.83 16.15
CA LEU A 269 1.93 1.16 14.90
C LEU A 269 0.95 1.43 13.76
N ARG A 270 -0.05 0.56 13.58
CA ARG A 270 -1.12 0.72 12.59
C ARG A 270 -1.92 1.99 12.82
N GLU A 271 -2.44 2.19 14.04
CA GLU A 271 -3.22 3.36 14.40
C GLU A 271 -2.41 4.65 14.21
N SER A 272 -1.14 4.67 14.60
CA SER A 272 -0.27 5.82 14.38
C SER A 272 -0.13 6.18 12.90
N VAL A 273 0.09 5.19 12.01
CA VAL A 273 0.15 5.42 10.56
C VAL A 273 -1.18 6.03 10.06
N GLU A 274 -2.32 5.52 10.51
CA GLU A 274 -3.63 6.08 10.12
C GLU A 274 -3.83 7.51 10.61
N LEU A 275 -3.43 7.84 11.84
CA LEU A 275 -3.49 9.21 12.37
C LEU A 275 -2.63 10.17 11.54
N LEU A 276 -1.41 9.76 11.20
CA LEU A 276 -0.51 10.56 10.36
C LEU A 276 -1.04 10.73 8.93
N LEU A 277 -1.62 9.68 8.33
CA LEU A 277 -2.29 9.75 7.02
C LEU A 277 -3.51 10.69 7.08
N GLY A 278 -4.28 10.65 8.16
CA GLY A 278 -5.41 11.56 8.40
C GLY A 278 -4.98 13.02 8.42
N ILE A 279 -3.86 13.34 9.09
CA ILE A 279 -3.27 14.69 9.02
C ILE A 279 -2.81 15.00 7.60
N ALA A 280 -2.03 14.12 6.96
CA ALA A 280 -1.54 14.38 5.61
C ALA A 280 -2.67 14.67 4.61
N LYS A 281 -3.83 14.03 4.79
CA LYS A 281 -5.03 14.23 3.96
C LYS A 281 -5.71 15.58 4.19
N SER A 282 -5.58 16.18 5.38
CA SER A 282 -6.21 17.46 5.73
C SER A 282 -5.34 18.67 5.40
N LEU A 283 -4.06 18.47 5.07
CA LEU A 283 -3.16 19.55 4.67
C LEU A 283 -3.51 20.12 3.30
N SER A 284 -3.35 21.44 3.15
CA SER A 284 -3.61 22.16 1.90
C SER A 284 -2.52 22.00 0.85
N ASN A 285 -1.29 21.69 1.28
CA ASN A 285 -0.14 21.48 0.40
C ASN A 285 0.35 20.02 0.52
N PRO A 286 0.84 19.42 -0.58
CA PRO A 286 1.43 18.09 -0.52
C PRO A 286 2.66 18.07 0.39
N LEU A 287 2.95 16.92 0.99
CA LEU A 287 4.17 16.76 1.80
C LEU A 287 5.43 16.89 0.93
N PRO A 288 6.58 17.29 1.53
CA PRO A 288 7.86 17.34 0.83
C PRO A 288 8.18 16.02 0.11
N GLY A 289 8.63 16.13 -1.15
CA GLY A 289 8.99 14.98 -1.99
C GLY A 289 7.80 14.19 -2.56
N LEU A 290 6.56 14.67 -2.37
CA LEU A 290 5.34 14.05 -2.92
C LEU A 290 4.65 14.87 -4.02
N ALA A 291 5.23 16.02 -4.38
CA ALA A 291 4.81 16.86 -5.49
C ALA A 291 5.16 16.23 -6.85
#